data_AF-A0A536NWQ9-F1
#
_entry.id   AF-A0A536NWQ9-F1
#
_cell.length_a   1.000
_cell.length_b   1.000
_cell.length_c   1.000
_cell.angle_alpha   90.00
_cell.angle_beta   90.00
_cell.angle_gamma   90.00
#
_symmetry.space_group_name_H-M   'P 1'
#
loop_
_entity.id
_entity.type
_entity.pdbx_description
1 polymer ?
#
loop_
_entity_poly.entity_id
_entity_poly.type
_entity_poly.pdbx_seq_one_letter_code
_entity_poly.pdbx_strand_id
1 'polypeptide(L)'
;MGTEPESQAGQLSPDGMWRWDGRQWVPTGAHGGPPRASRRWLWWLAGGCVVLLLLGVIGAVAGGKVLVDRFQHGAFTCLPSDFPHYPGATVSSESSYTGTNGSECRMTLDSNDSVSSVGPYYQTWLDQGDWSVRSVDYKTGTISFQRRSRAQTSGTVKLTRLGQGARIKIDLHS
;
A
#
# COMPACT_ATOMS: atom_id res chain seq x y z
N MET A 1 67.57 -31.89 -55.54
CA MET A 1 67.02 -30.53 -55.42
C MET A 1 65.51 -30.68 -55.49
N GLY A 2 64.84 -30.75 -54.34
CA GLY A 2 63.38 -30.81 -54.28
C GLY A 2 62.84 -29.41 -54.04
N THR A 3 61.99 -28.93 -54.93
CA THR A 3 61.28 -27.64 -54.80
C THR A 3 60.14 -27.79 -53.81
N GLU A 4 60.27 -27.18 -52.64
CA GLU A 4 59.19 -27.07 -51.63
C GLU A 4 58.15 -26.04 -52.14
N PRO A 5 56.84 -26.37 -52.17
CA PRO A 5 55.83 -25.41 -52.63
C PRO A 5 55.63 -24.32 -51.57
N GLU A 6 55.80 -23.06 -51.95
CA GLU A 6 55.54 -21.90 -51.08
C GLU A 6 54.08 -21.92 -50.59
N SER A 7 53.89 -22.01 -49.27
CA SER A 7 52.58 -22.10 -48.63
C SER A 7 51.77 -20.81 -48.82
N GLN A 8 50.83 -20.80 -49.77
CA GLN A 8 49.93 -19.66 -50.00
C GLN A 8 48.86 -19.57 -48.89
N ALA A 9 48.63 -18.34 -48.39
CA ALA A 9 47.56 -18.10 -47.42
C ALA A 9 46.20 -18.51 -48.00
N GLY A 10 45.46 -19.34 -47.28
CA GLY A 10 44.21 -19.96 -47.72
C GLY A 10 44.33 -21.39 -48.24
N GLN A 11 45.55 -21.94 -48.34
CA GLN A 11 45.76 -23.35 -48.70
C GLN A 11 45.15 -24.28 -47.64
N LEU A 12 44.38 -25.28 -48.08
CA LEU A 12 43.91 -26.36 -47.22
C LEU A 12 44.95 -27.48 -47.16
N SER A 13 45.09 -28.07 -45.97
CA SER A 13 45.87 -29.28 -45.73
C SER A 13 45.25 -30.45 -46.51
N PRO A 14 46.03 -31.46 -46.93
CA PRO A 14 45.54 -32.60 -47.71
C PRO A 14 44.38 -33.38 -47.06
N ASP A 15 44.27 -33.33 -45.74
CA ASP A 15 43.21 -33.94 -44.94
C ASP A 15 41.94 -33.07 -44.81
N GLY A 16 41.96 -31.85 -45.35
CA GLY A 16 40.84 -30.90 -45.34
C GLY A 16 40.52 -30.30 -43.96
N MET A 17 41.23 -30.70 -42.90
CA MET A 17 40.93 -30.29 -41.53
C MET A 17 41.58 -28.97 -41.13
N TRP A 18 42.60 -28.53 -41.86
CA TRP A 18 43.39 -27.35 -41.53
C TRP A 18 43.52 -26.42 -42.72
N ARG A 19 43.49 -25.10 -42.48
CA ARG A 19 43.79 -24.04 -43.44
C ARG A 19 44.99 -23.24 -42.98
N TRP A 20 45.88 -22.92 -43.91
CA TRP A 20 47.03 -22.05 -43.66
C TRP A 20 46.56 -20.59 -43.63
N ASP A 21 46.78 -19.89 -42.51
CA ASP A 21 46.42 -18.47 -42.38
C ASP A 21 47.53 -17.50 -42.81
N GLY A 22 48.65 -18.03 -43.33
CA GLY A 22 49.86 -17.28 -43.68
C GLY A 22 50.93 -17.26 -42.58
N ARG A 23 50.64 -17.76 -41.37
CA ARG A 23 51.60 -17.86 -40.25
C ARG A 23 51.52 -19.21 -39.50
N GLN A 24 50.35 -19.83 -39.44
CA GLN A 24 50.11 -21.11 -38.78
C GLN A 24 48.93 -21.87 -39.40
N TRP A 25 48.86 -23.18 -39.16
CA TRP A 25 47.73 -24.01 -39.57
C TRP A 25 46.58 -23.87 -38.57
N VAL A 26 45.38 -23.50 -39.04
CA VAL A 26 44.17 -23.25 -38.24
C VAL A 26 43.05 -24.20 -38.66
N PRO A 27 42.27 -24.81 -37.75
CA PRO A 27 41.27 -25.80 -38.15
C PRO A 27 40.13 -25.17 -38.96
N THR A 28 39.71 -25.83 -40.04
CA THR A 28 38.66 -25.35 -40.96
C THR A 28 37.29 -25.22 -40.29
N GLY A 29 37.07 -25.92 -39.18
CA GLY A 29 35.86 -25.86 -38.36
C GLY A 29 35.83 -24.80 -37.25
N ALA A 30 36.89 -24.02 -37.05
CA ALA A 30 36.88 -22.91 -36.09
C ALA A 30 36.06 -21.73 -36.65
N HIS A 31 34.74 -21.87 -36.61
CA HIS A 31 33.84 -20.73 -36.58
C HIS A 31 34.15 -19.93 -35.32
N GLY A 32 34.70 -18.73 -35.50
CA GLY A 32 34.64 -17.59 -34.59
C GLY A 32 34.90 -17.89 -33.11
N GLY A 33 36.05 -17.43 -32.61
CA GLY A 33 36.27 -17.32 -31.17
C GLY A 33 35.08 -16.67 -30.44
N PRO A 34 34.91 -16.92 -29.12
CA PRO A 34 33.74 -16.44 -28.38
C PRO A 34 33.56 -14.94 -28.64
N PRO A 35 32.34 -14.47 -28.95
CA PRO A 35 32.12 -13.06 -29.22
C PRO A 35 32.64 -12.29 -28.02
N ARG A 36 33.53 -11.32 -28.26
CA ARG A 36 33.90 -10.31 -27.28
C ARG A 36 32.61 -9.67 -26.79
N ALA A 37 32.11 -10.15 -25.65
CA ALA A 37 30.86 -9.68 -25.08
C ALA A 37 31.03 -8.18 -24.86
N SER A 38 30.36 -7.39 -25.71
CA SER A 38 30.54 -5.96 -25.70
C SER A 38 30.16 -5.46 -24.31
N ARG A 39 31.04 -4.65 -23.73
CA ARG A 39 30.91 -4.04 -22.39
C ARG A 39 29.59 -3.25 -22.19
N ARG A 40 28.86 -3.02 -23.29
CA ARG A 40 27.52 -2.43 -23.34
C ARG A 40 26.41 -3.35 -22.82
N TRP A 41 26.51 -4.67 -22.96
CA TRP A 41 25.49 -5.61 -22.48
C TRP A 41 25.41 -5.66 -20.94
N LEU A 42 26.58 -5.63 -20.29
CA LEU A 42 26.70 -5.52 -18.83
C LEU A 42 26.11 -4.20 -18.30
N TRP A 43 26.19 -3.11 -19.07
CA TRP A 43 25.59 -1.81 -18.71
C TRP A 43 24.06 -1.84 -18.74
N TRP A 44 23.44 -2.60 -19.64
CA TRP A 44 21.99 -2.76 -19.68
C TRP A 44 21.45 -3.61 -18.53
N LEU A 45 22.16 -4.66 -18.11
CA LEU A 45 21.79 -5.46 -16.94
C LEU A 45 21.94 -4.68 -15.63
N ALA A 46 23.01 -3.89 -15.48
CA ALA A 46 23.20 -3.02 -14.32
C ALA A 46 22.15 -1.90 -14.26
N GLY A 47 21.86 -1.24 -15.39
CA GLY A 47 20.83 -0.20 -15.47
C GLY A 47 19.42 -0.70 -15.16
N GLY A 48 19.05 -1.88 -15.69
CA GLY A 48 17.76 -2.51 -15.40
C GLY A 48 17.59 -2.90 -13.93
N CYS A 49 18.63 -3.48 -13.30
CA CYS A 49 18.61 -3.79 -11.87
C CYS A 49 18.48 -2.53 -11.00
N VAL A 50 19.17 -1.44 -11.34
CA VAL A 50 19.06 -0.17 -10.59
C VAL A 50 17.65 0.41 -10.70
N VAL A 51 17.03 0.38 -11.88
CA VAL A 51 15.64 0.86 -12.06
C VAL A 51 14.64 0.00 -11.28
N LEU A 52 14.79 -1.33 -11.29
CA LEU A 52 13.94 -2.22 -10.50
C LEU A 52 14.12 -2.03 -8.99
N LEU A 53 15.35 -1.83 -8.51
CA LEU A 53 15.62 -1.50 -7.11
C LEU A 53 15.02 -0.15 -6.73
N LEU A 54 15.13 0.87 -7.58
CA LEU A 54 14.52 2.17 -7.33
C LEU A 54 12.99 2.09 -7.33
N LEU A 55 12.37 1.40 -8.29
CA LEU A 55 10.92 1.19 -8.31
C LEU A 55 10.44 0.36 -7.11
N GLY A 56 11.19 -0.67 -6.71
CA GLY A 56 10.93 -1.46 -5.52
C GLY A 56 11.02 -0.64 -4.22
N VAL A 57 12.03 0.22 -4.10
CA VAL A 57 12.19 1.13 -2.94
C VAL A 57 11.07 2.18 -2.92
N ILE A 58 10.72 2.77 -4.07
CA ILE A 58 9.60 3.71 -4.18
C ILE A 58 8.28 3.03 -3.80
N GLY A 59 8.04 1.81 -4.30
CA GLY A 59 6.88 0.99 -3.96
C GLY A 59 6.81 0.64 -2.47
N ALA A 60 7.94 0.25 -1.86
CA ALA A 60 8.02 -0.07 -0.44
C ALA A 60 7.78 1.15 0.45
N VAL A 61 8.23 2.34 0.05
CA VAL A 61 8.00 3.59 0.80
C VAL A 61 6.55 4.04 0.69
N ALA A 62 5.94 3.97 -0.50
CA ALA A 62 4.53 4.32 -0.70
C ALA A 62 3.57 3.33 -0.01
N GLY A 63 3.81 2.02 -0.15
CA GLY A 63 3.00 0.99 0.50
C GLY A 63 3.21 0.93 2.02
N GLY A 64 4.44 1.17 2.49
CA GLY A 64 4.79 1.16 3.90
C GLY A 64 4.11 2.30 4.68
N LYS A 65 4.03 3.51 4.11
CA LYS A 65 3.30 4.61 4.76
C LYS A 65 1.82 4.29 4.98
N VAL A 66 1.16 3.70 3.98
CA VAL A 66 -0.27 3.35 4.06
C VAL A 66 -0.53 2.26 5.10
N LEU A 67 0.38 1.30 5.25
CA LEU A 67 0.25 0.23 6.24
C LEU A 67 0.55 0.73 7.65
N VAL A 68 1.58 1.58 7.81
CA VAL A 68 1.99 2.14 9.11
C VAL A 68 0.96 3.13 9.64
N ASP A 69 0.36 3.98 8.79
CA ASP A 69 -0.74 4.86 9.21
C ASP A 69 -1.94 4.05 9.74
N ARG A 70 -2.21 2.86 9.18
CA ARG A 70 -3.33 2.02 9.65
C ARG A 70 -3.05 1.28 10.96
N PHE A 71 -1.79 1.04 11.33
CA PHE A 71 -1.44 0.33 12.56
C PHE A 71 -1.02 1.26 13.71
N GLN A 72 -0.58 2.50 13.42
CA GLN A 72 -0.20 3.47 14.45
C GLN A 72 -1.41 4.14 15.14
N HIS A 73 -2.57 4.14 14.50
CA HIS A 73 -3.83 4.57 15.11
C HIS A 73 -4.44 3.35 15.81
N GLY A 74 -4.13 3.23 17.11
CA GLY A 74 -4.35 2.06 17.94
C GLY A 74 -5.79 1.53 17.96
N ALA A 75 -5.86 0.25 18.36
CA ALA A 75 -7.03 -0.58 18.62
C ALA A 75 -8.38 0.16 18.78
N PHE A 76 -9.39 -0.31 18.02
CA PHE A 76 -10.84 -0.05 18.00
C PHE A 76 -11.56 0.29 19.31
N THR A 77 -11.02 1.13 20.18
CA THR A 77 -11.32 1.15 21.62
C THR A 77 -11.22 2.51 22.28
N CYS A 78 -11.11 3.63 21.52
CA CYS A 78 -11.18 4.95 22.15
C CYS A 78 -12.57 5.30 22.69
N LEU A 79 -13.63 4.63 22.22
CA LEU A 79 -14.98 4.81 22.75
C LEU A 79 -15.18 4.00 24.05
N PRO A 80 -15.95 4.53 25.01
CA PRO A 80 -16.38 3.77 26.18
C PRO A 80 -17.05 2.45 25.78
N SER A 81 -16.83 1.39 26.58
CA SER A 81 -17.35 0.06 26.28
C SER A 81 -18.89 -0.05 26.28
N ASP A 82 -19.57 0.92 26.88
CA ASP A 82 -21.02 1.07 26.90
C ASP A 82 -21.54 2.02 25.80
N PHE A 83 -20.67 2.50 24.91
CA PHE A 83 -21.10 3.27 23.75
C PHE A 83 -21.70 2.35 22.68
N PRO A 84 -22.85 2.70 22.08
CA PRO A 84 -23.53 1.81 21.13
C PRO A 84 -22.74 1.64 19.83
N HIS A 85 -22.49 0.38 19.47
CA HIS A 85 -21.83 -0.01 18.23
C HIS A 85 -22.85 -0.38 17.15
N TYR A 86 -22.84 0.33 16.02
CA TYR A 86 -23.74 0.04 14.90
C TYR A 86 -23.42 -1.34 14.27
N PRO A 87 -24.38 -2.29 14.23
CA PRO A 87 -24.15 -3.62 13.66
C PRO A 87 -23.74 -3.56 12.18
N GLY A 88 -22.72 -4.34 11.80
CA GLY A 88 -22.26 -4.41 10.41
C GLY A 88 -21.50 -3.18 9.90
N ALA A 89 -21.31 -2.14 10.72
CA ALA A 89 -20.40 -1.06 10.38
C ALA A 89 -18.94 -1.50 10.50
N THR A 90 -18.10 -0.97 9.61
CA THR A 90 -16.65 -1.20 9.59
C THR A 90 -15.92 0.08 9.96
N VAL A 91 -14.90 -0.03 10.80
CA VAL A 91 -14.12 1.13 11.22
C VAL A 91 -13.16 1.51 10.08
N SER A 92 -13.30 2.75 9.61
CA SER A 92 -12.49 3.30 8.52
C SER A 92 -11.32 4.13 9.02
N SER A 93 -11.49 4.83 10.15
CA SER A 93 -10.44 5.65 10.76
C SER A 93 -10.74 5.84 12.24
N GLU A 94 -9.69 5.88 13.05
CA GLU A 94 -9.75 6.20 14.46
C GLU A 94 -8.60 7.15 14.79
N SER A 95 -8.85 8.14 15.63
CA SER A 95 -7.82 8.99 16.20
C SER A 95 -8.22 9.37 17.62
N SER A 96 -7.36 9.07 18.58
CA SER A 96 -7.53 9.45 19.97
C SER A 96 -6.47 10.48 20.36
N TYR A 97 -6.88 11.53 21.05
CA TYR A 97 -6.01 12.56 21.59
C TYR A 97 -6.22 12.65 23.09
N THR A 98 -5.14 12.54 23.86
CA THR A 98 -5.17 12.76 25.31
C THR A 98 -4.30 13.95 25.64
N GLY A 99 -4.91 15.00 26.19
CA GLY A 99 -4.23 16.23 26.58
C GLY A 99 -4.38 16.52 28.06
N THR A 100 -3.78 17.62 28.52
CA THR A 100 -3.94 18.11 29.90
C THR A 100 -5.37 18.50 30.25
N ASN A 101 -6.21 18.76 29.25
CA ASN A 101 -7.57 19.29 29.40
C ASN A 101 -8.67 18.27 29.11
N GLY A 102 -8.34 16.98 28.97
CA GLY A 102 -9.29 15.92 28.67
C GLY A 102 -8.81 14.96 27.59
N SER A 103 -9.68 14.01 27.23
CA SER A 103 -9.45 13.09 26.13
C SER A 103 -10.53 13.22 25.06
N GLU A 104 -10.10 13.24 23.81
CA GLU A 104 -10.94 13.32 22.61
C GLU A 104 -10.77 12.03 21.80
N CYS A 105 -11.88 11.42 21.44
CA CYS A 105 -11.94 10.24 20.59
C CYS A 105 -12.72 10.60 19.34
N ARG A 106 -12.05 10.53 18.18
CA ARG A 106 -12.70 10.62 16.87
C ARG A 106 -12.67 9.28 16.18
N MET A 107 -13.85 8.75 15.87
CA MET A 107 -14.00 7.46 15.20
C MET A 107 -14.86 7.63 13.96
N THR A 108 -14.41 7.09 12.82
CA THR A 108 -15.18 7.04 11.59
C THR A 108 -15.49 5.60 11.25
N LEU A 109 -16.79 5.28 11.11
CA LEU A 109 -17.29 4.00 10.65
C LEU A 109 -18.03 4.15 9.33
N ASP A 110 -17.96 3.13 8.49
CA ASP A 110 -18.71 3.04 7.25
C ASP A 110 -19.67 1.84 7.34
N SER A 111 -20.94 2.08 7.00
CA SER A 111 -22.01 1.09 6.95
C SER A 111 -22.58 1.02 5.54
N ASN A 112 -23.03 -0.17 5.13
CA ASN A 112 -23.79 -0.36 3.90
C ASN A 112 -25.25 0.11 4.04
N ASP A 113 -25.71 0.36 5.27
CA ASP A 113 -27.06 0.86 5.54
C ASP A 113 -27.18 2.36 5.35
N SER A 114 -28.38 2.81 5.00
CA SER A 114 -28.69 4.22 4.78
C SER A 114 -28.66 5.06 6.06
N VAL A 115 -28.46 6.37 5.92
CA VAL A 115 -28.55 7.34 7.04
C VAL A 115 -29.90 7.26 7.76
N SER A 116 -30.99 6.95 7.04
CA SER A 116 -32.33 6.76 7.61
C SER A 116 -32.47 5.54 8.51
N SER A 117 -31.60 4.54 8.38
CA SER A 117 -31.56 3.38 9.29
C SER A 117 -30.63 3.66 10.48
N VAL A 118 -29.47 4.25 10.18
CA VAL A 118 -28.41 4.51 11.16
C VAL A 118 -28.80 5.60 12.17
N GLY A 119 -29.49 6.66 11.72
CA GLY A 119 -29.91 7.78 12.58
C GLY A 119 -30.82 7.35 13.72
N PRO A 120 -31.96 6.70 13.44
CA PRO A 120 -32.86 6.19 14.48
C PRO A 120 -32.19 5.20 15.44
N TYR A 121 -31.26 4.37 14.95
CA TYR A 121 -30.47 3.49 15.83
C TYR A 121 -29.70 4.32 16.87
N TYR A 122 -28.87 5.28 16.44
CA TYR A 122 -28.06 6.06 17.38
C TYR A 122 -28.91 6.91 18.30
N GLN A 123 -29.99 7.54 17.81
CA GLN A 123 -30.89 8.28 18.68
C GLN A 123 -31.50 7.40 19.78
N THR A 124 -31.95 6.19 19.42
CA THR A 124 -32.60 5.28 20.36
C THR A 124 -31.62 4.76 21.40
N TRP A 125 -30.41 4.37 20.99
CA TRP A 125 -29.41 3.81 21.90
C TRP A 125 -28.69 4.88 22.73
N LEU A 126 -28.48 6.09 22.19
CA LEU A 126 -27.90 7.22 22.94
C LEU A 126 -28.89 7.92 23.87
N ASP A 127 -30.15 7.47 23.90
CA ASP A 127 -31.13 7.91 24.90
C ASP A 127 -31.46 6.83 25.94
N GLN A 128 -30.67 5.75 25.95
CA GLN A 128 -30.78 4.65 26.92
C GLN A 128 -29.63 4.68 27.92
N GLY A 129 -29.87 4.06 29.09
CA GLY A 129 -28.86 3.89 30.14
C GLY A 129 -28.31 5.23 30.65
N ASP A 130 -26.98 5.33 30.69
CA ASP A 130 -26.28 6.54 31.13
C ASP A 130 -26.12 7.58 30.02
N TRP A 131 -26.57 7.31 28.79
CA TRP A 131 -26.53 8.26 27.69
C TRP A 131 -27.83 9.07 27.62
N SER A 132 -27.72 10.31 27.15
CA SER A 132 -28.86 11.18 26.88
C SER A 132 -28.63 11.97 25.61
N VAL A 133 -29.63 11.96 24.73
CA VAL A 133 -29.64 12.78 23.52
C VAL A 133 -29.91 14.23 23.92
N ARG A 134 -29.09 15.15 23.42
CA ARG A 134 -29.25 16.60 23.62
C ARG A 134 -29.94 17.28 22.47
N SER A 135 -29.59 16.91 21.25
CA SER A 135 -30.24 17.43 20.06
C SER A 135 -30.10 16.45 18.91
N VAL A 136 -31.08 16.50 18.01
CA VAL A 136 -31.07 15.75 16.75
C VAL A 136 -31.34 16.76 15.64
N ASP A 137 -30.39 16.89 14.73
CA ASP A 137 -30.53 17.69 13.53
C ASP A 137 -30.33 16.80 12.30
N TYR A 138 -31.43 16.27 11.77
CA TYR A 138 -31.41 15.46 10.56
C TYR A 138 -31.07 16.23 9.29
N LYS A 139 -31.13 17.57 9.30
CA LYS A 139 -30.73 18.37 8.12
C LYS A 139 -29.22 18.32 7.94
N THR A 140 -28.48 18.40 9.05
CA THR A 140 -27.01 18.28 9.06
C THR A 140 -26.52 16.86 9.32
N GLY A 141 -27.44 15.95 9.68
CA GLY A 141 -27.14 14.56 10.03
C GLY A 141 -26.45 14.43 11.40
N THR A 142 -26.64 15.39 12.31
CA THR A 142 -25.89 15.45 13.58
C THR A 142 -26.78 15.08 14.75
N ILE A 143 -26.33 14.16 15.59
CA ILE A 143 -26.96 13.80 16.87
C ILE A 143 -25.97 14.16 17.96
N SER A 144 -26.34 15.11 18.83
CA SER A 144 -25.52 15.48 19.98
C SER A 144 -25.98 14.70 21.21
N PHE A 145 -25.03 14.21 22.00
CA PHE A 145 -25.30 13.39 23.16
C PHE A 145 -24.35 13.72 24.31
N GLN A 146 -24.70 13.28 25.50
CA GLN A 146 -23.81 13.30 26.65
C GLN A 146 -24.16 12.20 27.65
N ARG A 147 -23.26 11.97 28.62
CA ARG A 147 -23.60 11.15 29.78
C ARG A 147 -24.50 11.89 30.76
N ARG A 148 -25.36 11.12 31.44
CA ARG A 148 -26.22 11.56 32.54
C ARG A 148 -25.42 11.65 33.83
N SER A 149 -24.54 10.68 34.10
CA SER A 149 -23.65 10.65 35.26
C SER A 149 -22.56 11.71 35.23
N ARG A 150 -22.08 12.08 34.03
CA ARG A 150 -20.97 13.04 33.82
C ARG A 150 -21.23 13.91 32.61
N ALA A 151 -21.79 15.10 32.82
CA ALA A 151 -22.11 16.02 31.73
C ALA A 151 -20.89 16.50 30.91
N GLN A 152 -19.68 16.43 31.49
CA GLN A 152 -18.43 16.72 30.78
C GLN A 152 -18.13 15.71 29.66
N THR A 153 -18.59 14.45 29.82
CA THR A 153 -18.49 13.44 28.76
C THR A 153 -19.62 13.64 27.75
N SER A 154 -19.28 14.26 26.63
CA SER A 154 -20.25 14.66 25.60
C SER A 154 -19.67 14.54 24.20
N GLY A 155 -20.53 14.48 23.20
CA GLY A 155 -20.07 14.27 21.84
C GLY A 155 -21.14 14.41 20.79
N THR A 156 -20.76 14.12 19.56
CA THR A 156 -21.65 14.12 18.41
C THR A 156 -21.48 12.88 17.56
N VAL A 157 -22.58 12.40 16.99
CA VAL A 157 -22.60 11.44 15.89
C VAL A 157 -23.05 12.18 14.65
N LYS A 158 -22.17 12.29 13.65
CA LYS A 158 -22.44 12.91 12.36
C LYS A 158 -22.56 11.86 11.26
N LEU A 159 -23.70 11.86 10.61
CA LEU A 159 -24.07 10.91 9.56
C LEU A 159 -23.96 11.59 8.20
N THR A 160 -23.16 10.99 7.32
CA THR A 160 -22.97 11.45 5.94
C THR A 160 -23.32 10.33 4.98
N ARG A 161 -23.96 10.65 3.85
CA ARG A 161 -24.23 9.65 2.81
C ARG A 161 -22.92 9.16 2.18
N LEU A 162 -22.78 7.85 2.02
CA LEU A 162 -21.66 7.20 1.33
C LEU A 162 -22.21 6.23 0.28
N GLY A 163 -22.41 6.68 -0.95
CA GLY A 163 -23.10 5.88 -1.98
C GLY A 163 -24.52 5.54 -1.56
N GLN A 164 -24.82 4.24 -1.43
CA GLN A 164 -26.09 3.74 -0.88
C GLN A 164 -26.05 3.57 0.66
N GLY A 165 -24.86 3.60 1.26
CA GLY A 165 -24.64 3.45 2.69
C GLY A 165 -24.46 4.78 3.43
N ALA A 166 -23.90 4.69 4.63
CA ALA A 166 -23.69 5.81 5.52
C ALA A 166 -22.30 5.78 6.15
N ARG A 167 -21.67 6.95 6.21
CA ARG A 167 -20.49 7.20 7.02
C ARG A 167 -20.91 7.83 8.34
N ILE A 168 -20.47 7.23 9.43
CA ILE A 168 -20.74 7.59 10.81
C ILE A 168 -19.46 8.17 11.38
N LYS A 169 -19.46 9.46 11.72
CA LYS A 169 -18.36 10.10 12.45
C LYS A 169 -18.80 10.32 13.88
N ILE A 170 -18.00 9.86 14.83
CA ILE A 170 -18.24 10.00 16.25
C ILE A 170 -17.12 10.84 16.81
N ASP A 171 -17.47 11.97 17.42
CA ASP A 171 -16.54 12.84 18.13
C ASP A 171 -16.96 12.89 19.60
N LEU A 172 -16.19 12.26 20.47
CA LEU A 172 -16.43 12.17 21.91
C LEU A 172 -15.35 12.93 22.67
N HIS A 173 -15.78 13.75 23.63
CA HIS A 173 -14.94 14.54 24.51
C HIS A 173 -15.22 14.12 25.96
N SER A 174 -14.18 13.95 26.77
CA SER A 174 -14.28 13.56 28.18
C SER A 174 -13.22 14.20 29.05
#